data_AF-A0A660A7U9-F1
#
_entry.id   AF-A0A660A7U9-F1
#
_cell.length_a   1.000
_cell.length_b   1.000
_cell.length_c   1.000
_cell.angle_alpha   90.00
_cell.angle_beta   90.00
_cell.angle_gamma   90.00
#
_symmetry.space_group_name_H-M   'P 1'
#
loop_
_entity.id
_entity.type
_entity.pdbx_description
1 polymer ?
#
loop_
_entity_poly.entity_id
_entity_poly.type
_entity_poly.pdbx_seq_one_letter_code
_entity_poly.pdbx_strand_id
1 'polypeptide(L)'
;DLTSDLTDALQLEDNDLVLFVADTLEVANASLGALRVRLAKDLDLIDESKFNYLWVVDWPMFEWSEEEGRYMSAHHPFTLPQADTAHELEGDLSKVRAIAYDIVLNGYELGGGSLRINHKDLQERMFK
;
A
#
# COMPACT_ATOMS: atom_id res chain seq x y z
N ASP A 1 19.43 22.60 13.13
CA ASP A 1 20.44 22.80 12.06
C ASP A 1 20.13 21.70 11.09
N LEU A 2 19.77 22.04 9.85
CA LEU A 2 19.10 21.10 8.93
C LEU A 2 19.87 19.78 8.78
N THR A 3 21.20 19.83 8.80
CA THR A 3 22.05 18.65 8.75
C THR A 3 21.88 17.77 9.97
N SER A 4 21.94 18.33 11.19
CA SER A 4 21.68 17.60 12.43
C SER A 4 20.27 16.99 12.45
N ASP A 5 19.27 17.76 12.02
CA ASP A 5 17.88 17.34 12.03
C ASP A 5 17.65 16.14 11.08
N LEU A 6 18.32 16.13 9.91
CA LEU A 6 18.28 15.02 8.95
C LEU A 6 19.08 13.81 9.41
N THR A 7 20.26 14.02 10.00
CA THR A 7 21.09 12.94 10.56
C THR A 7 20.32 12.18 11.63
N ASP A 8 19.65 12.88 12.54
CA ASP A 8 18.88 12.27 13.61
C ASP A 8 17.63 11.55 13.07
N ALA A 9 16.90 12.17 12.13
CA ALA A 9 15.66 11.60 11.58
C ALA A 9 15.89 10.35 10.73
N LEU A 10 17.00 10.29 9.99
CA LEU A 10 17.35 9.18 9.09
C LEU A 10 18.35 8.19 9.71
N GLN A 11 18.81 8.46 10.94
CA GLN A 11 19.79 7.64 11.68
C GLN A 11 21.09 7.42 10.88
N LEU A 12 21.64 8.49 10.32
CA LEU A 12 22.82 8.41 9.44
C LEU A 12 24.11 8.20 10.22
N GLU A 13 24.98 7.35 9.69
CA GLU A 13 26.34 7.12 10.15
C GLU A 13 27.38 7.68 9.15
N ASP A 14 28.65 7.72 9.56
CA ASP A 14 29.74 8.18 8.71
C ASP A 14 29.83 7.33 7.43
N ASN A 15 29.87 8.02 6.27
CA ASN A 15 29.89 7.45 4.91
C ASN A 15 28.53 6.97 4.37
N ASP A 16 27.42 7.30 5.03
CA ASP A 16 26.10 7.11 4.42
C ASP A 16 25.82 8.12 3.30
N LEU A 17 25.07 7.67 2.29
CA LEU A 17 24.55 8.50 1.21
C LEU A 17 23.02 8.46 1.22
N VAL A 18 22.40 9.64 1.32
CA VAL A 18 20.94 9.77 1.21
C VAL A 18 20.56 10.25 -0.18
N LEU A 19 19.60 9.55 -0.80
CA LEU A 19 19.04 9.90 -2.10
C LEU A 19 17.60 10.38 -1.91
N PHE A 20 17.27 11.52 -2.53
CA PHE A 20 15.95 12.14 -2.44
C PHE A 20 15.27 12.17 -3.82
N VAL A 21 13.96 11.98 -3.82
CA VAL A 21 13.07 12.21 -4.96
C VAL A 21 11.92 13.07 -4.46
N ALA A 22 11.59 14.14 -5.17
CA ALA A 22 10.52 15.06 -4.81
C ALA A 22 9.53 15.17 -5.97
N ASP A 23 8.36 14.58 -5.80
CA ASP A 23 7.23 14.58 -6.74
C ASP A 23 5.94 14.28 -5.95
N THR A 24 4.84 13.96 -6.62
CA THR A 24 3.66 13.37 -5.98
C THR A 24 4.03 12.13 -5.17
N LEU A 25 3.26 11.83 -4.13
CA LEU A 25 3.54 10.70 -3.23
C LEU A 25 3.67 9.37 -4.00
N GLU A 26 2.81 9.16 -4.99
CA GLU A 26 2.81 7.96 -5.83
C GLU A 26 4.10 7.85 -6.66
N VAL A 27 4.46 8.92 -7.38
CA VAL A 27 5.67 8.95 -8.23
C VAL A 27 6.93 8.82 -7.40
N ALA A 28 7.00 9.52 -6.25
CA ALA A 28 8.15 9.46 -5.35
C ALA A 28 8.33 8.06 -4.76
N ASN A 29 7.26 7.43 -4.25
CA ASN A 29 7.31 6.08 -3.68
C ASN A 29 7.66 5.02 -4.72
N ALA A 30 7.08 5.08 -5.92
CA ALA A 30 7.39 4.16 -7.00
C ALA A 30 8.87 4.28 -7.42
N SER A 31 9.36 5.51 -7.58
CA SER A 31 10.73 5.80 -7.99
C SER A 31 11.76 5.35 -6.94
N LEU A 32 11.55 5.71 -5.67
CA LEU A 32 12.43 5.31 -4.56
C LEU A 32 12.37 3.80 -4.31
N GLY A 33 11.19 3.18 -4.43
CA GLY A 33 11.03 1.73 -4.33
C GLY A 33 11.84 0.98 -5.38
N ALA A 34 11.77 1.41 -6.65
CA ALA A 34 12.53 0.84 -7.74
C ALA A 34 14.05 1.05 -7.55
N LEU A 35 14.47 2.25 -7.16
CA LEU A 35 15.86 2.58 -6.89
C LEU A 35 16.45 1.73 -5.75
N ARG A 36 15.69 1.56 -4.65
CA ARG A 36 16.08 0.70 -3.52
C ARG A 36 16.34 -0.73 -3.96
N VAL A 37 15.44 -1.32 -4.75
CA VAL A 37 15.60 -2.68 -5.28
C VAL A 37 16.80 -2.78 -6.21
N ARG A 38 17.04 -1.76 -7.05
CA ARG A 38 18.19 -1.73 -7.95
C ARG A 38 19.51 -1.69 -7.18
N LEU A 39 19.64 -0.79 -6.22
CA LEU A 39 20.86 -0.66 -5.40
C LEU A 39 21.11 -1.92 -4.57
N ALA A 40 20.07 -2.53 -4.00
CA ALA A 40 20.22 -3.78 -3.26
C ALA A 40 20.79 -4.92 -4.12
N LYS A 41 20.47 -4.96 -5.42
CA LYS A 41 21.04 -5.92 -6.38
C LYS A 41 22.47 -5.56 -6.76
N ASP A 42 22.71 -4.30 -7.12
CA ASP A 42 24.04 -3.84 -7.57
C ASP A 42 25.09 -3.93 -6.44
N LEU A 43 24.67 -3.83 -5.18
CA LEU A 43 25.51 -3.92 -3.99
C LEU A 43 25.49 -5.29 -3.30
N ASP A 44 24.84 -6.31 -3.89
CA ASP A 44 24.76 -7.68 -3.37
C ASP A 44 24.21 -7.80 -1.93
N LEU A 45 23.16 -7.02 -1.62
CA LEU A 45 22.54 -6.96 -0.30
C LEU A 45 21.40 -7.97 -0.10
N ILE A 46 21.03 -8.71 -1.14
CA ILE A 46 19.88 -9.63 -1.14
C ILE A 46 20.38 -11.05 -0.85
N ASP A 47 20.03 -11.57 0.33
CA ASP A 47 20.30 -12.96 0.70
C ASP A 47 19.31 -13.91 0.01
N GLU A 48 19.73 -14.51 -1.11
CA GLU A 48 18.90 -15.42 -1.93
C GLU A 48 18.56 -16.75 -1.25
N SER A 49 19.18 -17.07 -0.10
CA SER A 49 18.85 -18.28 0.65
C SER A 49 17.61 -18.14 1.54
N LYS A 50 17.14 -16.90 1.75
CA LYS A 50 16.03 -16.58 2.66
C LYS A 50 14.71 -16.44 1.92
N PHE A 51 13.65 -16.93 2.57
CA PHE A 51 12.27 -16.71 2.18
C PHE A 51 11.59 -15.77 3.18
N ASN A 52 11.48 -14.49 2.82
CA ASN A 52 10.87 -13.47 3.67
C ASN A 52 9.41 -13.29 3.25
N TYR A 53 8.51 -13.86 4.05
CA TYR A 53 7.07 -13.73 3.88
C TYR A 53 6.53 -12.54 4.65
N LEU A 54 5.56 -11.83 4.08
CA LEU A 54 4.75 -10.84 4.78
C LEU A 54 3.31 -10.86 4.27
N TRP A 55 2.40 -10.42 5.12
CA TRP A 55 1.02 -10.13 4.74
C TRP A 55 0.86 -8.63 4.56
N VAL A 56 0.25 -8.22 3.44
CA VAL A 56 -0.30 -6.87 3.27
C VAL A 56 -1.79 -6.94 3.58
N VAL A 57 -2.24 -6.07 4.49
CA VAL A 57 -3.63 -5.98 4.97
C VAL A 57 -4.05 -4.51 5.02
N ASP A 58 -5.29 -4.24 5.43
CA ASP A 58 -5.83 -2.88 5.58
C ASP A 58 -5.86 -2.07 4.28
N TRP A 59 -6.07 -2.79 3.17
CA TRP A 59 -6.23 -2.20 1.85
C TRP A 59 -7.38 -1.17 1.82
N PRO A 60 -7.22 -0.07 1.07
CA PRO A 60 -8.37 0.78 0.71
C PRO A 60 -9.44 -0.04 0.00
N MET A 61 -10.71 0.22 0.32
CA MET A 61 -11.82 -0.40 -0.41
C MET A 61 -11.99 0.20 -1.80
N PHE A 62 -11.71 1.50 -1.92
CA PHE A 62 -11.89 2.27 -3.15
C PHE A 62 -10.63 3.04 -3.51
N GLU A 63 -10.42 3.24 -4.80
CA GLU A 63 -9.38 4.09 -5.37
C GLU A 63 -10.02 5.19 -6.23
N TRP A 64 -9.42 6.38 -6.23
CA TRP A 64 -9.89 7.47 -7.08
C TRP A 64 -9.44 7.21 -8.53
N SER A 65 -10.39 7.12 -9.45
CA SER A 65 -10.09 7.07 -10.89
C SER A 65 -10.18 8.48 -11.46
N GLU A 66 -9.04 9.03 -11.88
CA GLU A 66 -8.99 10.30 -12.60
C GLU A 66 -9.69 10.23 -13.96
N GLU A 67 -9.70 9.05 -14.60
CA GLU A 67 -10.35 8.83 -15.90
C GLU A 67 -11.88 8.90 -15.76
N GLU A 68 -12.43 8.27 -14.74
CA GLU A 68 -13.87 8.19 -14.50
C GLU A 68 -14.40 9.34 -13.62
N GLY A 69 -13.49 10.13 -13.03
CA GLY A 69 -13.83 11.22 -12.11
C GLY A 69 -14.61 10.77 -10.88
N ARG A 70 -14.38 9.53 -10.41
CA ARG A 70 -15.08 8.93 -9.27
C ARG A 70 -14.26 7.83 -8.61
N TYR A 71 -14.67 7.48 -7.39
CA TYR A 71 -14.14 6.30 -6.71
C TYR A 71 -14.59 5.01 -7.39
N MET A 72 -13.66 4.10 -7.57
CA MET A 72 -13.85 2.75 -8.08
C MET A 72 -13.41 1.73 -7.04
N SER A 73 -13.99 0.53 -7.08
CA SER A 73 -13.59 -0.55 -6.18
C SER A 73 -12.15 -0.96 -6.51
N ALA A 74 -11.24 -0.84 -5.54
CA ALA A 74 -9.82 -1.20 -5.70
C ALA A 74 -9.62 -2.73 -5.80
N HIS A 75 -10.60 -3.49 -5.30
CA HIS A 75 -10.65 -4.95 -5.37
C HIS A 75 -11.99 -5.41 -5.94
N HIS A 76 -12.32 -6.70 -5.80
CA HIS A 76 -13.62 -7.20 -6.24
C HIS A 76 -14.77 -6.49 -5.47
N PRO A 77 -15.85 -6.05 -6.14
CA PRO A 77 -16.99 -5.35 -5.52
C PRO A 77 -17.78 -6.11 -4.44
N PHE A 78 -17.39 -7.35 -4.14
CA PHE A 78 -17.98 -8.20 -3.11
C PHE A 78 -17.11 -8.31 -1.88
N THR A 79 -15.99 -7.58 -1.84
CA THR A 79 -15.08 -7.54 -0.68
C THR A 79 -15.81 -6.93 0.51
N LEU A 80 -15.63 -7.52 1.70
CA LEU A 80 -16.25 -7.05 2.93
C LEU A 80 -15.48 -5.84 3.48
N PRO A 81 -16.13 -4.69 3.73
CA PRO A 81 -15.48 -3.57 4.39
C PRO A 81 -15.22 -3.87 5.87
N GLN A 82 -14.18 -3.24 6.44
CA GLN A 82 -13.91 -3.31 7.87
C GLN A 82 -15.03 -2.61 8.65
N ALA A 83 -15.46 -3.21 9.76
CA ALA A 83 -16.64 -2.76 10.51
C ALA A 83 -16.49 -1.35 11.08
N ASP A 84 -15.27 -0.96 11.45
CA ASP A 84 -14.93 0.36 11.99
C ASP A 84 -15.03 1.48 10.96
N THR A 85 -14.81 1.19 9.68
CA THR A 85 -14.82 2.16 8.57
C THR A 85 -16.03 2.02 7.65
N ALA A 86 -16.83 0.95 7.77
CA ALA A 86 -18.01 0.71 6.93
C ALA A 86 -19.13 1.76 7.04
N HIS A 87 -19.09 2.62 8.06
CA HIS A 87 -20.01 3.75 8.20
C HIS A 87 -19.71 4.90 7.21
N GLU A 88 -18.50 4.94 6.64
CA GLU A 88 -18.08 5.94 5.66
C GLU A 88 -18.53 5.60 4.22
N LEU A 89 -19.26 4.50 4.01
CA LEU A 89 -19.82 4.14 2.70
C LEU A 89 -20.79 5.19 2.14
N GLU A 90 -21.47 5.93 3.01
CA GLU A 90 -22.32 7.06 2.65
C GLU A 90 -21.61 8.42 2.79
N GLY A 91 -20.33 8.40 3.17
CA GLY A 91 -19.52 9.57 3.51
C GLY A 91 -18.25 9.61 2.69
N ASP A 92 -17.11 9.57 3.37
CA ASP A 92 -15.80 9.66 2.73
C ASP A 92 -15.27 8.27 2.34
N LEU A 93 -15.53 7.89 1.09
CA LEU A 93 -15.11 6.59 0.53
C LEU A 93 -13.60 6.33 0.64
N SER A 94 -12.76 7.38 0.69
CA SER A 94 -11.29 7.22 0.82
C SER A 94 -10.86 6.59 2.14
N LYS A 95 -11.74 6.61 3.15
CA LYS A 95 -11.48 6.04 4.49
C LYS A 95 -11.94 4.60 4.64
N VAL A 96 -12.77 4.09 3.73
CA VAL A 96 -13.31 2.74 3.85
C VAL A 96 -12.19 1.73 3.61
N ARG A 97 -11.97 0.83 4.57
CA ARG A 97 -10.96 -0.23 4.48
C ARG A 97 -11.60 -1.55 4.13
N ALA A 98 -10.89 -2.36 3.36
CA ALA A 98 -11.29 -3.68 2.96
C ALA A 98 -10.73 -4.73 3.92
N ILE A 99 -11.50 -5.78 4.19
CA ILE A 99 -10.96 -7.04 4.73
C ILE A 99 -10.44 -7.86 3.55
N ALA A 100 -9.33 -7.38 2.99
CA ALA A 100 -8.54 -8.01 1.94
C ALA A 100 -7.12 -8.24 2.44
N TYR A 101 -6.44 -9.21 1.85
CA TYR A 101 -5.11 -9.62 2.26
C TYR A 101 -4.34 -10.22 1.09
N ASP A 102 -3.05 -9.87 1.01
CA ASP A 102 -2.12 -10.43 0.03
C ASP A 102 -0.91 -11.02 0.73
N ILE A 103 -0.51 -12.23 0.33
CA ILE A 103 0.74 -12.85 0.79
C ILE A 103 1.84 -12.51 -0.21
N VAL A 104 2.92 -11.91 0.30
CA VAL A 104 4.09 -11.53 -0.47
C VAL A 104 5.29 -12.35 -0.03
N LEU A 105 6.07 -12.83 -0.99
CA LEU A 105 7.35 -13.48 -0.77
C LEU A 105 8.44 -12.75 -1.55
N ASN A 106 9.43 -12.22 -0.85
CA ASN A 106 10.62 -11.58 -1.44
C ASN A 106 10.27 -10.53 -2.53
N GLY A 107 9.18 -9.77 -2.33
CA GLY A 107 8.71 -8.74 -3.27
C GLY A 107 7.79 -9.22 -4.39
N TYR A 108 7.44 -10.51 -4.41
CA TYR A 108 6.45 -11.07 -5.33
C TYR A 108 5.15 -11.37 -4.61
N GLU A 109 4.03 -10.92 -5.18
CA GLU A 109 2.71 -11.36 -4.76
C GLU A 109 2.54 -12.84 -5.11
N LEU A 110 2.33 -13.69 -4.11
CA LEU A 110 2.04 -15.11 -4.33
C LEU A 110 0.55 -15.37 -4.50
N GLY A 111 -0.28 -14.49 -3.95
CA GLY A 111 -1.72 -14.52 -4.11
C GLY A 111 -2.41 -13.63 -3.08
N GLY A 112 -3.70 -13.42 -3.33
CA GLY A 112 -4.54 -12.55 -2.53
C GLY A 112 -5.93 -13.11 -2.30
N GLY A 113 -6.65 -12.47 -1.40
CA GLY A 113 -8.01 -12.84 -1.04
C GLY A 113 -8.75 -11.74 -0.31
N SER A 114 -10.03 -11.97 -0.10
CA SER A 114 -10.87 -11.08 0.68
C SER A 114 -12.04 -11.85 1.29
N LEU A 115 -12.46 -11.40 2.46
CA LEU A 115 -13.76 -11.79 2.98
C LEU A 115 -14.85 -11.21 2.08
N ARG A 116 -15.95 -11.95 1.93
CA ARG A 116 -17.04 -11.57 1.04
C ARG A 116 -18.22 -11.01 1.82
N ILE A 117 -18.87 -10.01 1.26
CA ILE A 117 -20.16 -9.52 1.75
C ILE A 117 -21.18 -10.65 1.61
N ASN A 118 -21.88 -10.91 2.71
CA ASN A 118 -22.92 -11.94 2.82
C ASN A 118 -24.28 -11.37 3.24
N HIS A 119 -24.39 -10.04 3.36
CA HIS A 119 -25.59 -9.31 3.72
C HIS A 119 -26.06 -8.46 2.53
N LYS A 120 -27.30 -8.70 2.09
CA LYS A 120 -27.86 -8.07 0.87
C LYS A 120 -27.87 -6.54 0.98
N ASP A 121 -28.31 -6.01 2.12
CA ASP A 121 -28.38 -4.59 2.41
C ASP A 121 -27.00 -3.90 2.34
N LEU A 122 -25.96 -4.55 2.88
CA LEU A 122 -24.59 -4.05 2.76
C LEU A 122 -24.10 -4.09 1.31
N GLN A 123 -24.40 -5.15 0.56
CA GLN A 123 -24.00 -5.25 -0.84
C GLN A 123 -24.70 -4.19 -1.71
N GLU A 124 -25.98 -3.89 -1.45
CA GLU A 124 -26.72 -2.82 -2.12
C GLU A 124 -26.15 -1.44 -1.79
N ARG A 125 -25.66 -1.22 -0.57
CA ARG A 125 -24.95 0.02 -0.19
C ARG A 125 -23.62 0.14 -0.93
N MET A 126 -22.84 -0.94 -1.02
CA MET A 126 -21.55 -1.00 -1.73
C MET A 126 -21.62 -0.72 -3.23
N PHE A 127 -22.79 -0.92 -3.85
CA PHE A 127 -22.98 -0.68 -5.28
C PHE A 127 -23.50 0.73 -5.64
N LYS A 128 -23.91 1.51 -4.64
CA LYS A 128 -24.34 2.90 -4.84
C LYS A 128 -23.13 3.83 -4.91
#